data_AF-A0A1A9RQU0-F1
#
_entry.id   AF-A0A1A9RQU0-F1
#
_cell.length_a   1.000
_cell.length_b   1.000
_cell.length_c   1.000
_cell.angle_alpha   90.00
_cell.angle_beta   90.00
_cell.angle_gamma   90.00
#
_symmetry.space_group_name_H-M   'P 1'
#
loop_
_entity.id
_entity.type
_entity.pdbx_description
1 polymer ?
#
loop_
_entity_poly.entity_id
_entity_poly.type
_entity_poly.pdbx_seq_one_letter_code
_entity_poly.pdbx_strand_id
1 'polypeptide(L)'
;MKYIHTTADTLEHLRQQAKKRQNKQGGKIAELLNRAAQEAKYQSWRHAEICHQAGERFGRTPLTEECHTVVEHTRAGQDYVTATGFETATPSAYLLFNTDQGDAWLYDVFSRQALCLMHRHKEAELTPIRFADKRFTIEWDGQVDLSTPIPSLDPETDAARAKLGGRYLFPEYVSLMVEDLGSQAARQAHQFFQNEHGSESQPAPEHEHHGHEHGHNCGCSH
;
A
#
# COMPACT_ATOMS: atom_id res chain seq x y z
N MET A 1 3.36 6.54 14.96
CA MET A 1 1.99 7.04 15.27
C MET A 1 1.07 6.45 14.22
N LYS A 2 -0.15 6.02 14.57
CA LYS A 2 -1.05 5.37 13.59
C LYS A 2 -1.67 6.42 12.67
N TYR A 3 -1.60 6.21 11.36
CA TYR A 3 -2.27 7.11 10.42
C TYR A 3 -3.80 7.05 10.56
N ILE A 4 -4.45 8.19 10.41
CA ILE A 4 -5.91 8.30 10.35
C ILE A 4 -6.24 9.03 9.06
N HIS A 5 -7.21 8.53 8.29
CA HIS A 5 -7.66 9.22 7.08
C HIS A 5 -8.23 10.60 7.45
N THR A 6 -7.55 11.68 7.04
CA THR A 6 -7.89 13.05 7.44
C THR A 6 -8.02 13.97 6.22
N THR A 7 -9.17 14.64 6.10
CA THR A 7 -9.47 15.64 5.07
C THR A 7 -9.36 17.07 5.61
N ALA A 8 -9.31 18.06 4.71
CA ALA A 8 -9.35 19.47 5.11
C ALA A 8 -10.64 19.80 5.88
N ASP A 9 -11.78 19.25 5.44
CA ASP A 9 -13.08 19.39 6.12
C ASP A 9 -13.04 18.80 7.53
N THR A 10 -12.34 17.69 7.73
CA THR A 10 -12.15 17.10 9.05
C THR A 10 -11.41 18.08 9.97
N LEU A 11 -10.31 18.68 9.50
CA LEU A 11 -9.56 19.68 10.28
C LEU A 11 -10.41 20.91 10.57
N GLU A 12 -11.19 21.37 9.59
CA GLU A 12 -12.07 22.53 9.76
C GLU A 12 -13.20 22.25 10.77
N HIS A 13 -13.81 21.07 10.72
CA HIS A 13 -14.79 20.65 11.73
C HIS A 13 -14.19 20.63 13.14
N LEU A 14 -12.96 20.14 13.31
CA LEU A 14 -12.28 20.16 14.61
C LEU A 14 -12.01 21.59 15.09
N ARG A 15 -11.60 22.51 14.20
CA ARG A 15 -11.43 23.93 14.52
C ARG A 15 -12.74 24.58 14.94
N GLN A 16 -13.82 24.31 14.21
CA GLN A 16 -15.16 24.83 14.52
C GLN A 16 -15.66 24.31 15.88
N GLN A 17 -15.43 23.02 16.18
CA GLN A 17 -15.77 22.46 17.50
C GLN A 17 -15.00 23.16 18.63
N ALA A 18 -13.69 23.36 18.46
CA ALA A 18 -12.86 24.07 19.44
C ALA A 18 -13.32 25.53 19.63
N LYS A 19 -13.59 26.25 18.54
CA LYS A 19 -14.09 27.65 18.56
C LYS A 19 -15.46 27.76 19.23
N LYS A 20 -16.37 26.83 18.94
CA LYS A 20 -17.70 26.78 19.58
C LYS A 20 -17.59 26.56 21.10
N ARG A 21 -16.64 25.74 21.55
CA ARG A 21 -16.36 25.53 22.98
C ARG A 21 -15.77 26.79 23.61
N GLN A 22 -14.80 27.41 22.94
CA GLN A 22 -14.19 28.66 23.40
C GLN A 22 -15.23 29.76 23.62
N ASN A 23 -16.14 29.94 22.66
CA ASN A 23 -17.20 30.95 22.76
C ASN A 23 -18.20 30.68 23.90
N LYS A 24 -18.40 29.42 24.30
CA LYS A 24 -19.37 29.04 25.34
C LYS A 24 -18.78 29.00 26.75
N GLN A 25 -17.52 28.57 26.87
CA GLN A 25 -16.91 28.21 28.16
C GLN A 25 -15.58 28.93 28.42
N GLY A 26 -15.08 29.72 27.46
CA GLY A 26 -13.74 30.30 27.51
C GLY A 26 -12.62 29.27 27.32
N GLY A 27 -11.39 29.65 27.69
CA GLY A 27 -10.21 28.78 27.64
C GLY A 27 -9.27 29.05 26.46
N LYS A 28 -8.09 28.41 26.50
CA LYS A 28 -7.06 28.53 25.47
C LYS A 28 -7.41 27.67 24.26
N ILE A 29 -7.37 28.26 23.07
CA ILE A 29 -7.74 27.56 21.82
C ILE A 29 -6.89 26.31 21.56
N ALA A 30 -5.60 26.34 21.90
CA ALA A 30 -4.69 25.19 21.70
C ALA A 30 -5.11 23.96 22.53
N GLU A 31 -5.52 24.16 23.78
CA GLU A 31 -6.02 23.08 24.65
C GLU A 31 -7.35 22.53 24.13
N LEU A 32 -8.23 23.42 23.66
CA LEU A 32 -9.52 23.04 23.08
C LEU A 32 -9.38 22.27 21.77
N LEU A 33 -8.41 22.64 20.92
CA LEU A 33 -8.06 21.91 19.69
C LEU A 33 -7.52 20.51 20.01
N ASN A 34 -6.60 20.40 20.96
CA ASN A 34 -6.10 19.10 21.41
C ASN A 34 -7.22 18.21 21.94
N ARG A 35 -8.12 18.77 22.76
CA ARG A 35 -9.28 18.03 23.26
C ARG A 35 -10.22 17.59 22.14
N ALA A 36 -10.54 18.45 21.18
CA ALA A 36 -11.36 18.09 20.03
C ALA A 36 -10.72 16.97 19.20
N ALA A 37 -9.41 17.04 18.96
CA ALA A 37 -8.67 16.00 18.25
C ALA A 37 -8.69 14.66 18.99
N GLN A 38 -8.47 14.66 20.31
CA GLN A 38 -8.51 13.46 21.15
C GLN A 38 -9.89 12.79 21.17
N GLU A 39 -10.96 13.58 21.24
CA GLU A 39 -12.33 13.06 21.13
C GLU A 39 -12.58 12.40 19.77
N ALA A 40 -11.95 12.91 18.71
CA ALA A 40 -11.93 12.32 17.37
C ALA A 40 -10.84 11.24 17.17
N LYS A 41 -10.28 10.68 18.26
CA LYS A 41 -9.31 9.57 18.29
C LYS A 41 -7.90 9.89 17.77
N TYR A 42 -7.58 11.15 17.52
CA TYR A 42 -6.19 11.56 17.29
C TYR A 42 -5.43 11.64 18.63
N GLN A 43 -4.10 11.52 18.59
CA GLN A 43 -3.29 11.69 19.81
C GLN A 43 -3.25 13.15 20.28
N SER A 44 -3.22 14.09 19.32
CA SER A 44 -3.17 15.53 19.51
C SER A 44 -3.67 16.27 18.28
N TRP A 45 -3.84 17.59 18.36
CA TRP A 45 -4.10 18.43 17.18
C TRP A 45 -3.00 18.26 16.12
N ARG A 46 -1.73 18.24 16.56
CA ARG A 46 -0.58 18.04 15.67
C ARG A 46 -0.63 16.71 14.93
N HIS A 47 -1.11 15.65 15.59
CA HIS A 47 -1.30 14.35 14.95
C HIS A 47 -2.33 14.42 13.80
N ALA A 48 -3.42 15.16 13.97
CA ALA A 48 -4.41 15.37 12.91
C ALA A 48 -3.82 16.14 11.72
N GLU A 49 -2.99 17.17 11.98
CA GLU A 49 -2.30 17.90 10.92
C GLU A 49 -1.32 17.01 10.14
N ILE A 50 -0.53 16.18 10.84
CA ILE A 50 0.40 15.24 10.21
C ILE A 50 -0.35 14.21 9.36
N CYS A 51 -1.45 13.65 9.86
CA CYS A 51 -2.30 12.73 9.09
C CYS A 51 -2.88 13.40 7.84
N HIS A 52 -3.30 14.66 7.94
CA HIS A 52 -3.77 15.39 6.78
C HIS A 52 -2.66 15.60 5.73
N GLN A 53 -1.46 16.01 6.18
CA GLN A 53 -0.30 16.22 5.31
C GLN A 53 0.16 14.93 4.63
N ALA A 54 0.20 13.81 5.35
CA ALA A 54 0.50 12.50 4.77
C ALA A 54 -0.56 12.11 3.72
N GLY A 55 -1.83 12.39 3.99
CA GLY A 55 -2.92 12.18 3.03
C GLY A 55 -2.77 12.99 1.75
N GLU A 56 -2.44 14.28 1.86
CA GLU A 56 -2.18 15.14 0.69
C GLU A 56 -0.99 14.67 -0.12
N ARG A 57 0.07 14.23 0.56
CA ARG A 57 1.31 13.81 -0.10
C ARG A 57 1.19 12.47 -0.82
N PHE A 58 0.66 11.45 -0.13
CA PHE A 58 0.62 10.08 -0.66
C PHE A 58 -0.71 9.72 -1.33
N GLY A 59 -1.76 10.53 -1.20
CA GLY A 59 -3.01 10.40 -1.97
C GLY A 59 -4.20 9.76 -1.24
N ARG A 60 -4.19 9.74 0.10
CA ARG A 60 -5.31 9.27 0.95
C ARG A 60 -5.84 7.87 0.62
N THR A 61 -4.93 6.97 0.27
CA THR A 61 -5.21 5.58 -0.06
C THR A 61 -4.90 4.65 1.11
N PRO A 62 -5.24 3.35 1.04
CA PRO A 62 -4.79 2.37 2.03
C PRO A 62 -3.27 2.35 2.24
N LEU A 63 -2.44 2.64 1.23
CA LEU A 63 -0.97 2.70 1.34
C LEU A 63 -0.43 3.92 2.10
N THR A 64 -1.29 4.90 2.42
CA THR A 64 -0.84 6.16 3.01
C THR A 64 -0.14 5.93 4.35
N GLU A 65 -0.65 4.99 5.16
CA GLU A 65 -0.10 4.69 6.47
C GLU A 65 1.33 4.15 6.37
N GLU A 66 1.53 3.16 5.51
CA GLU A 66 2.81 2.50 5.31
C GLU A 66 3.81 3.45 4.65
N CYS A 67 3.39 4.23 3.64
CA CYS A 67 4.25 5.24 3.01
C CYS A 67 4.70 6.30 4.02
N HIS A 68 3.79 6.76 4.89
CA HIS A 68 4.15 7.70 5.95
C HIS A 68 5.10 7.05 6.96
N THR A 69 4.83 5.81 7.38
CA THR A 69 5.61 5.10 8.38
C THR A 69 7.06 4.86 7.92
N VAL A 70 7.27 4.36 6.70
CA VAL A 70 8.65 4.15 6.19
C VAL A 70 9.43 5.46 6.10
N VAL A 71 8.78 6.55 5.71
CA VAL A 71 9.41 7.88 5.66
C VAL A 71 9.78 8.39 7.05
N GLU A 72 8.93 8.22 8.07
CA GLU A 72 9.25 8.58 9.45
C GLU A 72 10.39 7.72 10.03
N HIS A 73 10.38 6.40 9.77
CA HIS A 73 11.46 5.51 10.17
C HIS A 73 12.80 5.91 9.51
N THR A 74 12.77 6.27 8.23
CA THR A 74 13.95 6.76 7.50
C THR A 74 14.49 8.07 8.09
N ARG A 75 13.62 8.99 8.49
CA ARG A 75 14.04 10.22 9.21
C ARG A 75 14.66 9.92 10.57
N ALA A 76 14.13 8.92 11.26
CA ALA A 76 14.62 8.50 12.58
C ALA A 76 15.91 7.66 12.50
N GLY A 77 16.36 7.28 11.30
CA GLY A 77 17.51 6.37 11.13
C GLY A 77 17.21 4.97 11.66
N GLN A 78 15.96 4.52 11.54
CA GLN A 78 15.49 3.22 12.01
C GLN A 78 15.17 2.33 10.82
N ASP A 79 15.66 1.11 10.81
CA ASP A 79 15.34 0.13 9.77
C ASP A 79 13.83 -0.14 9.75
N TYR A 80 13.28 -0.22 8.55
CA TYR A 80 11.87 -0.52 8.33
C TYR A 80 11.71 -1.28 7.03
N VAL A 81 10.99 -2.41 7.11
CA VAL A 81 10.53 -3.15 5.95
C VAL A 81 9.15 -3.73 6.25
N THR A 82 8.24 -3.62 5.29
CA THR A 82 6.90 -4.22 5.38
C THR A 82 6.39 -4.62 4.01
N ALA A 83 5.40 -5.52 3.99
CA ALA A 83 4.66 -5.92 2.80
C ALA A 83 3.16 -5.62 2.99
N THR A 84 2.50 -5.09 1.96
CA THR A 84 1.08 -4.68 2.01
C THR A 84 0.42 -4.73 0.63
N GLY A 85 -0.87 -4.36 0.55
CA GLY A 85 -1.67 -4.27 -0.68
C GLY A 85 -2.22 -5.59 -1.18
N PHE A 86 -2.41 -6.58 -0.29
CA PHE A 86 -2.95 -7.88 -0.66
C PHE A 86 -4.45 -7.82 -1.00
N GLU A 87 -5.14 -6.78 -0.54
CA GLU A 87 -6.59 -6.55 -0.65
C GLU A 87 -7.06 -5.96 -2.01
N THR A 88 -6.27 -6.12 -3.07
CA THR A 88 -6.54 -5.56 -4.40
C THR A 88 -7.39 -6.46 -5.30
N ALA A 89 -8.00 -5.88 -6.35
CA ALA A 89 -8.85 -6.60 -7.32
C ALA A 89 -8.11 -7.67 -8.14
N THR A 90 -6.79 -7.62 -8.16
CA THR A 90 -5.88 -8.64 -8.70
C THR A 90 -4.79 -8.87 -7.66
N PRO A 91 -4.12 -10.03 -7.62
CA PRO A 91 -2.99 -10.23 -6.71
C PRO A 91 -1.98 -9.08 -6.86
N SER A 92 -1.69 -8.40 -5.76
CA SER A 92 -0.64 -7.38 -5.69
C SER A 92 0.10 -7.48 -4.36
N ALA A 93 1.35 -7.03 -4.35
CA ALA A 93 2.21 -7.05 -3.19
C ALA A 93 3.18 -5.87 -3.30
N TYR A 94 3.07 -4.93 -2.37
CA TYR A 94 3.96 -3.80 -2.29
C TYR A 94 4.90 -3.98 -1.10
N LEU A 95 6.20 -3.94 -1.37
CA LEU A 95 7.21 -3.79 -0.33
C LEU A 95 7.47 -2.31 -0.09
N LEU A 96 7.51 -1.92 1.17
CA LEU A 96 8.03 -0.63 1.57
C LEU A 96 9.25 -0.85 2.44
N PHE A 97 10.36 -0.22 2.08
CA PHE A 97 11.62 -0.39 2.80
C PHE A 97 12.44 0.89 2.77
N ASN A 98 13.39 0.98 3.69
CA ASN A 98 14.41 2.01 3.67
C ASN A 98 15.82 1.44 3.54
N THR A 99 16.77 2.32 3.24
CA THR A 99 18.19 2.00 3.11
C THR A 99 19.00 2.74 4.16
N ASP A 100 20.18 2.21 4.47
CA ASP A 100 21.24 2.86 5.26
C ASP A 100 21.76 4.17 4.63
N GLN A 101 21.40 4.44 3.37
CA GLN A 101 21.70 5.69 2.66
C GLN A 101 20.66 6.81 2.91
N GLY A 102 19.62 6.51 3.71
CA GLY A 102 18.56 7.47 4.03
C GLY A 102 17.50 7.57 2.96
N ASP A 103 17.31 6.52 2.15
CA ASP A 103 16.29 6.45 1.12
C ASP A 103 15.10 5.64 1.61
N ALA A 104 13.91 5.96 1.11
CA ALA A 104 12.68 5.21 1.35
C ALA A 104 12.02 4.88 0.01
N TRP A 105 11.58 3.64 -0.14
CA TRP A 105 11.09 3.10 -1.40
C TRP A 105 9.75 2.38 -1.21
N LEU A 106 8.88 2.54 -2.19
CA LEU A 106 7.72 1.69 -2.46
C LEU A 106 8.06 0.85 -3.70
N TYR A 107 7.90 -0.46 -3.60
CA TYR A 107 8.26 -1.40 -4.66
C TYR A 107 7.12 -2.38 -4.91
N ASP A 108 6.66 -2.49 -6.15
CA ASP A 108 5.71 -3.52 -6.56
C ASP A 108 6.47 -4.79 -6.94
N VAL A 109 6.21 -5.86 -6.20
CA VAL A 109 6.87 -7.16 -6.35
C VAL A 109 6.61 -7.79 -7.71
N PHE A 110 5.43 -7.58 -8.28
CA PHE A 110 5.01 -8.25 -9.52
C PHE A 110 5.55 -7.55 -10.76
N SER A 111 5.41 -6.22 -10.81
CA SER A 111 5.87 -5.41 -11.95
C SER A 111 7.33 -4.99 -11.84
N ARG A 112 7.96 -5.23 -10.67
CA ARG A 112 9.29 -4.77 -10.28
C ARG A 112 9.46 -3.26 -10.33
N GLN A 113 8.36 -2.52 -10.30
CA GLN A 113 8.39 -1.07 -10.36
C GLN A 113 8.72 -0.48 -9.00
N ALA A 114 9.50 0.60 -8.98
CA ALA A 114 9.91 1.29 -7.76
C ALA A 114 9.55 2.77 -7.80
N LEU A 115 9.15 3.30 -6.65
CA LEU A 115 8.89 4.70 -6.38
C LEU A 115 9.69 5.13 -5.14
N CYS A 116 10.62 6.05 -5.31
CA CYS A 116 11.34 6.70 -4.25
C CYS A 116 10.44 7.70 -3.53
N LEU A 117 10.22 7.48 -2.22
CA LEU A 117 9.46 8.32 -1.30
C LEU A 117 10.38 9.33 -0.57
N MET A 118 11.65 8.98 -0.42
CA MET A 118 12.69 9.82 0.19
C MET A 118 14.03 9.46 -0.44
N HIS A 119 14.84 10.47 -0.75
CA HIS A 119 16.19 10.31 -1.29
C HIS A 119 17.18 11.09 -0.42
N ARG A 120 18.17 10.41 0.17
CA ARG A 120 19.20 10.98 1.05
C ARG A 120 18.61 11.89 2.14
N HIS A 121 17.63 11.38 2.87
CA HIS A 121 16.88 12.08 3.92
C HIS A 121 16.04 13.29 3.45
N LYS A 122 15.90 13.50 2.14
CA LYS A 122 15.03 14.54 1.58
C LYS A 122 13.78 13.92 0.99
N GLU A 123 12.65 14.51 1.31
CA GLU A 123 11.36 14.12 0.73
C GLU A 123 11.42 14.20 -0.80
N ALA A 124 11.10 13.09 -1.45
CA ALA A 124 10.94 13.07 -2.89
C ALA A 124 9.65 13.78 -3.29
N GLU A 125 9.67 14.48 -4.43
CA GLU A 125 8.46 14.93 -5.11
C GLU A 125 7.68 13.73 -5.62
N LEU A 126 6.36 13.74 -5.42
CA LEU A 126 5.48 12.62 -5.69
C LEU A 126 4.18 13.12 -6.33
N THR A 127 3.72 12.40 -7.36
CA THR A 127 2.29 12.41 -7.71
C THR A 127 1.54 11.57 -6.68
N PRO A 128 0.50 12.10 -6.02
CA PRO A 128 -0.25 11.35 -5.02
C PRO A 128 -0.82 10.05 -5.60
N ILE A 129 -0.68 8.95 -4.86
CA ILE A 129 -1.16 7.63 -5.25
C ILE A 129 -2.69 7.68 -5.32
N ARG A 130 -3.28 7.11 -6.37
CA ARG A 130 -4.74 6.99 -6.47
C ARG A 130 -5.17 5.57 -6.16
N PHE A 131 -6.36 5.44 -5.59
CA PHE A 131 -6.97 4.14 -5.34
C PHE A 131 -8.45 4.17 -5.74
N ALA A 132 -8.81 3.34 -6.71
CA ALA A 132 -10.16 3.18 -7.21
C ALA A 132 -10.37 1.72 -7.65
N ASP A 133 -11.59 1.19 -7.48
CA ASP A 133 -11.94 -0.18 -7.88
C ASP A 133 -10.96 -1.25 -7.34
N LYS A 134 -10.52 -1.07 -6.09
CA LYS A 134 -9.49 -1.89 -5.43
C LYS A 134 -8.18 -2.00 -6.23
N ARG A 135 -7.80 -0.95 -6.96
CA ARG A 135 -6.55 -0.87 -7.73
C ARG A 135 -5.81 0.42 -7.40
N PHE A 136 -4.50 0.30 -7.22
CA PHE A 136 -3.63 1.45 -7.08
C PHE A 136 -3.20 1.95 -8.45
N THR A 137 -3.19 3.27 -8.63
CA THR A 137 -2.50 3.92 -9.74
C THR A 137 -1.35 4.72 -9.16
N ILE A 138 -0.14 4.28 -9.48
CA ILE A 138 1.11 4.83 -8.98
C ILE A 138 1.94 5.27 -10.18
N GLU A 139 2.49 6.48 -10.11
CA GLU A 139 3.47 6.96 -11.07
C GLU A 139 4.85 6.49 -10.61
N TRP A 140 5.43 5.53 -11.33
CA TRP A 140 6.66 4.85 -10.95
C TRP A 140 7.90 5.57 -11.49
N ASP A 141 9.00 5.48 -10.74
CA ASP A 141 10.29 6.04 -11.16
C ASP A 141 11.02 5.13 -12.16
N GLY A 142 10.70 3.83 -12.18
CA GLY A 142 11.31 2.86 -13.08
C GLY A 142 11.16 1.43 -12.59
N GLN A 143 11.91 0.51 -13.18
CA GLN A 143 11.97 -0.89 -12.77
C GLN A 143 13.28 -1.20 -12.05
N VAL A 144 13.25 -2.06 -11.03
CA VAL A 144 14.47 -2.57 -10.41
C VAL A 144 15.01 -3.73 -11.24
N ASP A 145 16.18 -3.53 -11.85
CA ASP A 145 16.92 -4.60 -12.50
C ASP A 145 17.66 -5.42 -11.44
N LEU A 146 17.16 -6.64 -11.20
CA LEU A 146 17.75 -7.63 -10.30
C LEU A 146 18.65 -8.63 -11.04
N SER A 147 18.79 -8.51 -12.36
CA SER A 147 19.64 -9.42 -13.15
C SER A 147 21.14 -9.11 -13.02
N THR A 148 21.46 -7.96 -12.43
CA THR A 148 22.82 -7.48 -12.22
C THR A 148 23.26 -7.66 -10.75
N PRO A 149 24.57 -7.84 -10.48
CA PRO A 149 25.07 -7.95 -9.11
C PRO A 149 24.78 -6.73 -8.25
N ILE A 150 24.80 -5.54 -8.85
CA ILE A 150 24.41 -4.27 -8.22
C ILE A 150 23.05 -3.90 -8.79
N PRO A 151 21.96 -4.02 -8.02
CA PRO A 151 20.63 -3.67 -8.50
C PRO A 151 20.54 -2.18 -8.83
N SER A 152 19.75 -1.85 -9.84
CA SER A 152 19.61 -0.46 -10.30
C SER A 152 18.22 -0.17 -10.83
N LEU A 153 17.87 1.11 -10.92
CA LEU A 153 16.63 1.54 -11.57
C LEU A 153 16.84 1.60 -13.10
N ASP A 154 16.29 0.64 -13.84
CA ASP A 154 16.46 0.51 -15.29
C ASP A 154 15.27 -0.24 -15.96
N PRO A 155 14.57 0.38 -16.94
CA PRO A 155 14.69 1.77 -17.33
C PRO A 155 14.10 2.70 -16.26
N GLU A 156 14.80 3.81 -16.00
CA GLU A 156 14.30 4.92 -15.18
C GLU A 156 13.62 5.99 -16.06
N THR A 157 12.58 6.63 -15.52
CA THR A 157 11.85 7.71 -16.19
C THR A 157 12.65 9.02 -16.20
N ASP A 158 12.27 9.98 -17.05
CA ASP A 158 12.86 11.33 -17.02
C ASP A 158 12.61 12.03 -15.68
N ALA A 159 11.42 11.84 -15.10
CA ALA A 159 11.09 12.36 -13.77
C ALA A 159 11.99 11.76 -12.69
N ALA A 160 12.26 10.44 -12.76
CA ALA A 160 13.19 9.77 -11.86
C ALA A 160 14.61 10.32 -12.00
N ARG A 161 15.11 10.51 -13.23
CA ARG A 161 16.42 11.13 -13.47
C ARG A 161 16.53 12.51 -12.85
N ALA A 162 15.52 13.35 -13.04
CA ALA A 162 15.48 14.69 -12.45
C ALA A 162 15.46 14.64 -10.91
N LYS A 163 14.71 13.68 -10.34
CA LYS A 163 14.56 13.48 -8.89
C LYS A 163 15.80 12.89 -8.21
N LEU A 164 16.46 11.94 -8.85
CA LEU A 164 17.54 11.13 -8.29
C LEU A 164 18.93 11.60 -8.72
N GLY A 165 19.02 12.42 -9.78
CA GLY A 165 20.29 12.97 -10.28
C GLY A 165 21.06 12.06 -11.23
N GLY A 166 20.39 11.07 -11.83
CA GLY A 166 20.96 10.09 -12.76
C GLY A 166 20.57 8.66 -12.39
N ARG A 167 21.30 7.67 -12.97
CA ARG A 167 21.06 6.26 -12.70
C ARG A 167 21.18 5.97 -11.22
N TYR A 168 20.09 5.49 -10.63
CA TYR A 168 20.09 5.09 -9.24
C TYR A 168 20.60 3.66 -9.07
N LEU A 169 21.61 3.48 -8.20
CA LEU A 169 22.14 2.18 -7.80
C LEU A 169 21.65 1.88 -6.38
N PHE A 170 21.01 0.73 -6.21
CA PHE A 170 20.60 0.25 -4.91
C PHE A 170 21.80 -0.40 -4.18
N PRO A 171 21.83 -0.35 -2.85
CA PRO A 171 22.74 -1.19 -2.07
C PRO A 171 22.61 -2.67 -2.43
N GLU A 172 23.72 -3.42 -2.41
CA GLU A 172 23.74 -4.83 -2.82
C GLU A 172 22.76 -5.70 -2.03
N TYR A 173 22.53 -5.42 -0.75
CA TYR A 173 21.59 -6.18 0.08
C TYR A 173 20.13 -6.05 -0.37
N VAL A 174 19.79 -5.02 -1.18
CA VAL A 174 18.43 -4.81 -1.65
C VAL A 174 17.99 -5.94 -2.58
N SER A 175 18.89 -6.51 -3.40
CA SER A 175 18.53 -7.66 -4.25
C SER A 175 18.12 -8.85 -3.41
N LEU A 176 18.92 -9.19 -2.39
CA LEU A 176 18.62 -10.30 -1.46
C LEU A 176 17.31 -10.06 -0.70
N MET A 177 17.10 -8.84 -0.20
CA MET A 177 15.88 -8.46 0.50
C MET A 177 14.64 -8.60 -0.40
N VAL A 178 14.71 -8.09 -1.63
CA VAL A 178 13.60 -8.16 -2.59
C VAL A 178 13.34 -9.60 -3.04
N GLU A 179 14.39 -10.39 -3.26
CA GLU A 179 14.24 -11.81 -3.63
C GLU A 179 13.57 -12.62 -2.52
N ASP A 180 14.00 -12.47 -1.26
CA ASP A 180 13.42 -13.22 -0.15
C ASP A 180 12.04 -12.69 0.26
N LEU A 181 11.98 -11.42 0.70
CA LEU A 181 10.74 -10.82 1.21
C LEU A 181 9.71 -10.60 0.11
N GLY A 182 10.15 -10.27 -1.11
CA GLY A 182 9.25 -10.17 -2.27
C GLY A 182 8.65 -11.51 -2.63
N SER A 183 9.45 -12.58 -2.65
CA SER A 183 8.90 -13.93 -2.89
C SER A 183 7.92 -14.36 -1.80
N GLN A 184 8.19 -14.03 -0.54
CA GLN A 184 7.26 -14.29 0.56
C GLN A 184 5.95 -13.50 0.40
N ALA A 185 6.04 -12.20 0.11
CA ALA A 185 4.89 -11.33 -0.11
C ALA A 185 4.06 -11.76 -1.33
N ALA A 186 4.71 -12.16 -2.44
CA ALA A 186 4.02 -12.70 -3.61
C ALA A 186 3.23 -13.96 -3.28
N ARG A 187 3.80 -14.88 -2.48
CA ARG A 187 3.07 -16.09 -2.04
C ARG A 187 1.84 -15.73 -1.19
N GLN A 188 2.00 -14.81 -0.24
CA GLN A 188 0.90 -14.33 0.61
C GLN A 188 -0.21 -13.67 -0.21
N ALA A 189 0.14 -12.83 -1.19
CA ALA A 189 -0.82 -12.18 -2.09
C ALA A 189 -1.67 -13.19 -2.87
N HIS A 190 -1.04 -14.22 -3.45
CA HIS A 190 -1.78 -15.27 -4.15
C HIS A 190 -2.69 -16.07 -3.22
N GLN A 191 -2.22 -16.43 -2.03
CA GLN A 191 -3.02 -17.15 -1.03
C GLN A 191 -4.25 -16.33 -0.60
N PHE A 192 -4.05 -15.04 -0.32
CA PHE A 192 -5.14 -14.13 0.03
C PHE A 192 -6.18 -14.06 -1.08
N PHE A 193 -5.73 -13.82 -2.32
CA PHE A 193 -6.62 -13.73 -3.48
C PHE A 193 -7.38 -15.03 -3.74
N GLN A 194 -6.73 -16.19 -3.61
CA GLN A 194 -7.39 -17.49 -3.74
C GLN A 194 -8.43 -17.74 -2.65
N ASN A 195 -8.20 -17.30 -1.41
CA ASN A 195 -9.17 -17.47 -0.33
C ASN A 195 -10.41 -16.57 -0.52
N GLU A 196 -10.21 -15.33 -0.96
CA GLU A 196 -11.30 -14.37 -1.19
C GLU A 196 -12.13 -14.71 -2.44
N HIS A 197 -11.51 -15.23 -3.51
CA HIS A 197 -12.18 -15.45 -4.80
C HIS A 197 -12.32 -16.92 -5.22
N GLY A 198 -11.63 -17.86 -4.56
CA GLY A 198 -11.67 -19.30 -4.87
C GLY A 198 -12.87 -20.04 -4.28
N SER A 199 -13.71 -19.38 -3.48
CA SER A 199 -14.96 -19.96 -2.95
C SER A 199 -16.16 -19.79 -3.89
N GLU A 200 -16.06 -19.02 -4.98
CA GLU A 200 -17.17 -18.74 -5.91
C GLU A 200 -17.27 -19.71 -7.11
N SER A 201 -16.47 -20.78 -7.18
CA SER A 201 -16.51 -21.68 -8.34
C SER A 201 -16.28 -23.15 -7.99
N GLN A 202 -17.31 -23.79 -7.46
CA GLN A 202 -17.62 -25.19 -7.79
C GLN A 202 -19.13 -25.35 -7.96
N PRO A 203 -19.66 -25.51 -9.19
CA PRO A 203 -20.95 -26.16 -9.34
C PRO A 203 -20.77 -27.62 -8.87
N ALA A 204 -21.67 -28.08 -8.01
CA ALA A 204 -21.71 -29.46 -7.55
C ALA A 204 -21.72 -30.40 -8.76
N PRO A 205 -21.01 -31.55 -8.72
CA PRO A 205 -21.09 -32.52 -9.79
C PRO A 205 -22.55 -33.00 -9.89
N GLU A 206 -23.16 -32.78 -11.05
CA GLU A 206 -24.45 -33.35 -11.38
C GLU A 206 -24.33 -34.88 -11.27
N HIS A 207 -25.01 -35.45 -10.27
CA HIS A 207 -25.23 -36.88 -10.20
C HIS A 207 -26.11 -37.26 -11.39
N GLU A 208 -25.49 -37.77 -12.47
CA GLU A 208 -26.21 -38.45 -13.54
C GLU A 208 -26.93 -39.67 -12.94
N HIS A 209 -28.24 -39.51 -12.74
CA HIS A 209 -29.16 -40.62 -12.52
C HIS A 209 -29.16 -41.49 -13.78
N HIS A 210 -28.43 -42.61 -13.74
CA HIS A 210 -28.66 -43.68 -14.70
C HIS A 210 -30.04 -44.29 -14.46
N GLY A 211 -31.01 -43.81 -15.25
CA GLY A 211 -32.31 -44.44 -15.42
C GLY A 211 -32.15 -45.84 -16.01
N HIS A 212 -32.67 -46.82 -15.29
CA HIS A 212 -33.03 -48.13 -15.82
C HIS A 212 -34.07 -47.95 -16.93
N GLU A 213 -33.78 -48.44 -18.14
CA GLU A 213 -34.83 -48.86 -19.06
C GLU A 213 -34.59 -50.30 -19.52
N HIS A 214 -35.57 -51.13 -19.19
CA HIS A 214 -35.74 -52.49 -19.66
C HIS A 214 -36.13 -52.51 -21.14
N GLY A 215 -35.50 -53.40 -21.90
CA GLY A 215 -35.95 -53.78 -23.24
C GLY A 215 -35.66 -55.26 -23.52
N HIS A 216 -36.62 -56.12 -23.19
CA HIS A 216 -36.74 -57.45 -23.79
C HIS A 216 -36.93 -57.30 -25.31
N ASN A 217 -36.32 -58.15 -26.15
CA ASN A 217 -37.00 -59.34 -26.69
C ASN A 217 -36.24 -60.02 -27.86
N CYS A 218 -36.22 -61.36 -27.81
CA CYS A 218 -36.22 -62.37 -28.88
C CYS A 218 -35.29 -62.33 -30.11
N GLY A 219 -34.65 -63.49 -30.40
CA GLY A 219 -34.57 -63.99 -31.78
C GLY A 219 -33.42 -64.94 -32.16
N CYS A 220 -33.60 -66.24 -31.89
CA CYS A 220 -33.22 -67.43 -32.68
C CYS A 220 -31.86 -67.57 -33.41
N SER A 221 -31.11 -68.58 -32.94
CA SER A 221 -30.64 -69.80 -33.64
C SER A 221 -30.08 -69.73 -35.07
N HIS A 222 -28.80 -70.10 -35.24
CA HIS A 222 -28.40 -71.45 -35.72
C HIS A 222 -26.93 -71.74 -35.42
#